data_AF-A0A9Q1A1Z4-F1
#
_entry.id   AF-A0A9Q1A1Z4-F1
#
_cell.length_a   1.000
_cell.length_b   1.000
_cell.length_c   1.000
_cell.angle_alpha   90.00
_cell.angle_beta   90.00
_cell.angle_gamma   90.00
#
_symmetry.space_group_name_H-M   'P 1'
#
loop_
_entity.id
_entity.type
_entity.pdbx_description
1 polymer ?
#
loop_
_entity_poly.entity_id
_entity_poly.type
_entity_poly.pdbx_seq_one_letter_code
_entity_poly.pdbx_strand_id
1 'polypeptide(L)'
;MGAFSDPQANILLSYGCSPVKVDNVTESIKNLNATLLDLRAQLNSSKYFAIAEQARGLEPVFAMVQCRKYLSTADCVACFDIAAKPSSRNCSADVTGGRFYYDGCFLRYESTNFYNRNQDGHYGSCGEKNTASSAYQASVESLLSDLQIASPKMPGFFATSKKEVVGENSVVYGVSQCVETISKAGCQDCLTVAYGDLQRCFSAADADGRSINPACFFRYSDTPFFADNQTTDLKPFLRNGNLSFPRLLVFY
;
A
#
# COMPACT_ATOMS: atom_id res chain seq x y z
N MET A 1 15.08 -19.01 -5.64
CA MET A 1 15.62 -17.75 -5.11
C MET A 1 14.65 -17.28 -4.03
N GLY A 2 15.15 -17.16 -2.79
CA GLY A 2 14.34 -16.85 -1.61
C GLY A 2 13.77 -15.43 -1.64
N ALA A 3 12.70 -15.20 -0.88
CA ALA A 3 12.10 -13.88 -0.72
C ALA A 3 13.17 -12.84 -0.35
N PHE A 4 13.13 -11.67 -1.00
CA PHE A 4 13.88 -10.50 -0.54
C PHE A 4 13.41 -10.17 0.88
N SER A 5 14.27 -10.40 1.89
CA SER A 5 14.02 -9.87 3.23
C SER A 5 14.37 -8.39 3.21
N ASP A 6 13.35 -7.57 3.04
CA ASP A 6 13.45 -6.12 3.02
C ASP A 6 12.11 -5.54 3.52
N PRO A 7 12.10 -4.76 4.62
CA PRO A 7 10.90 -4.08 5.09
C PRO A 7 10.39 -2.98 4.15
N GLN A 8 11.21 -2.56 3.17
CA GLN A 8 10.91 -1.49 2.21
C GLN A 8 10.52 -0.18 2.91
N ALA A 9 11.23 0.12 4.00
CA ALA A 9 10.99 1.27 4.87
C ALA A 9 12.10 2.33 4.81
N ASN A 10 13.00 2.22 3.84
CA ASN A 10 14.11 3.17 3.65
C ASN A 10 13.65 4.49 3.01
N ILE A 11 12.53 4.49 2.29
CA ILE A 11 12.01 5.65 1.57
C ILE A 11 10.64 6.02 2.15
N LEU A 12 10.58 7.17 2.84
CA LEU A 12 9.33 7.82 3.20
C LEU A 12 8.79 8.55 1.97
N LEU A 13 7.85 7.92 1.26
CA LEU A 13 7.28 8.41 0.01
C LEU A 13 6.52 9.72 0.19
N SER A 14 5.75 9.81 1.28
CA SER A 14 5.01 11.00 1.66
C SER A 14 4.63 10.91 3.14
N TYR A 15 4.41 12.06 3.75
CA TYR A 15 3.86 12.15 5.09
C TYR A 15 2.91 13.34 5.22
N GLY A 16 2.04 13.28 6.22
CA GLY A 16 1.16 14.38 6.59
C GLY A 16 1.00 14.45 8.10
N CYS A 17 1.03 15.66 8.65
CA CYS A 17 0.82 15.92 10.07
C CYS A 17 -0.49 16.68 10.25
N SER A 18 -1.23 16.36 11.31
CA SER A 18 -2.39 17.15 11.70
C SER A 18 -1.96 18.59 12.03
N PRO A 19 -2.69 19.61 11.55
CA PRO A 19 -2.45 20.99 11.96
C PRO A 19 -2.93 21.25 13.39
N VAL A 20 -3.74 20.36 13.95
CA VAL A 20 -4.31 20.50 15.30
C VAL A 20 -3.32 19.95 16.33
N LYS A 21 -3.16 20.72 17.40
CA LYS A 21 -2.32 20.37 18.54
C LYS A 21 -3.13 19.70 19.64
N VAL A 22 -2.47 18.83 20.40
CA VAL A 22 -3.02 18.21 21.61
C VAL A 22 -2.89 19.17 22.78
N ASP A 23 -3.84 19.13 23.72
CA ASP A 23 -3.81 19.93 24.94
C ASP A 23 -2.90 19.26 26.00
N ASN A 24 -2.91 17.93 26.05
CA ASN A 24 -2.07 17.14 26.95
C ASN A 24 -1.14 16.19 26.19
N VAL A 25 0.06 16.67 25.86
CA VAL A 25 1.09 15.91 25.12
C VAL A 25 1.45 14.60 25.82
N THR A 26 1.53 14.58 27.15
CA THR A 26 1.91 13.38 27.91
C THR A 26 0.86 12.29 27.76
N GLU A 27 -0.42 12.63 27.92
CA GLU A 27 -1.51 11.66 27.76
C GLU A 27 -1.65 11.23 26.30
N SER A 28 -1.50 12.15 25.34
CA SER A 28 -1.52 11.81 23.91
C SER A 28 -0.42 10.81 23.53
N ILE A 29 0.83 11.03 23.98
CA ILE A 29 1.94 10.10 23.72
C ILE A 29 1.68 8.73 24.34
N LYS A 30 1.15 8.70 25.57
CA LYS A 30 0.80 7.46 26.27
C LYS A 30 -0.27 6.68 25.49
N ASN A 31 -1.35 7.35 25.08
CA ASN A 31 -2.44 6.74 24.31
C ASN A 31 -1.94 6.25 22.96
N LEU A 32 -1.14 7.06 22.25
CA LEU A 32 -0.55 6.68 20.97
C LEU A 32 0.38 5.46 21.11
N ASN A 33 1.23 5.42 22.12
CA ASN A 33 2.12 4.28 22.35
C ASN A 33 1.32 3.00 22.65
N ALA A 34 0.28 3.08 23.48
CA ALA A 34 -0.62 1.95 23.74
C ALA A 34 -1.28 1.45 22.45
N THR A 35 -1.84 2.36 21.64
CA THR A 35 -2.45 2.03 20.35
C THR A 35 -1.44 1.37 19.39
N LEU A 36 -0.21 1.89 19.31
CA LEU A 36 0.83 1.33 18.44
C LEU A 36 1.29 -0.06 18.91
N LEU A 37 1.34 -0.31 20.22
CA LEU A 37 1.63 -1.65 20.77
C LEU A 37 0.55 -2.66 20.38
N ASP A 38 -0.72 -2.27 20.42
CA ASP A 38 -1.85 -3.12 20.01
C ASP A 38 -1.79 -3.45 18.50
N LEU A 39 -1.48 -2.46 17.65
CA LEU A 39 -1.24 -2.70 16.22
C LEU A 39 -0.09 -3.69 16.01
N ARG A 40 1.03 -3.51 16.71
CA ARG A 40 2.19 -4.38 16.60
C ARG A 40 1.86 -5.83 16.98
N ALA A 41 1.11 -6.02 18.07
CA ALA A 41 0.69 -7.35 18.51
C ALA A 41 -0.17 -8.05 17.44
N GLN A 42 -1.05 -7.31 16.78
CA GLN A 42 -1.85 -7.82 15.67
C GLN A 42 -1.00 -8.19 14.44
N LEU A 43 0.00 -7.37 14.07
CA LEU A 43 0.92 -7.70 12.97
C LEU A 43 1.72 -8.98 13.25
N ASN A 44 2.16 -9.19 14.50
CA ASN A 44 2.83 -10.43 14.92
C ASN A 44 1.94 -11.67 14.79
N SER A 45 0.60 -11.51 14.77
CA SER A 45 -0.36 -12.59 14.47
C SER A 45 -0.56 -12.84 12.97
N SER A 46 0.40 -12.45 12.12
CA SER A 46 0.38 -12.59 10.66
C SER A 46 -0.73 -11.80 9.96
N LYS A 47 -1.21 -10.72 10.57
CA LYS A 47 -2.08 -9.75 9.91
C LYS A 47 -1.24 -8.73 9.13
N TYR A 48 -1.74 -8.32 7.97
CA TYR A 48 -1.16 -7.24 7.15
C TYR A 48 -1.95 -5.94 7.26
N PHE A 49 -3.15 -5.97 7.81
CA PHE A 49 -3.99 -4.83 8.11
C PHE A 49 -4.46 -4.92 9.56
N ALA A 50 -4.37 -3.83 10.31
CA ALA A 50 -4.83 -3.76 11.67
C ALA A 50 -5.34 -2.36 12.01
N ILE A 51 -6.34 -2.30 12.89
CA ILE A 51 -6.84 -1.09 13.53
C ILE A 51 -6.75 -1.25 15.04
N ALA A 52 -6.52 -0.15 15.75
CA ALA A 52 -6.51 -0.10 17.21
C ALA A 52 -6.90 1.31 17.68
N GLU A 53 -7.44 1.41 18.89
CA GLU A 53 -7.88 2.69 19.43
C GLU A 53 -7.76 2.77 20.95
N GLN A 54 -7.48 3.98 21.43
CA GLN A 54 -7.71 4.44 22.79
C GLN A 54 -8.78 5.53 22.71
N ALA A 55 -10.04 5.11 22.63
CA ALA A 55 -11.16 6.00 22.29
C ALA A 55 -11.80 6.72 23.48
N ARG A 56 -11.41 6.38 24.71
CA ARG A 56 -12.02 6.92 25.95
C ARG A 56 -11.04 7.83 26.67
N GLY A 57 -11.57 8.90 27.28
CA GLY A 57 -10.78 9.86 28.05
C GLY A 57 -10.33 11.07 27.24
N LEU A 58 -9.31 11.77 27.73
CA LEU A 58 -8.69 12.88 27.04
C LEU A 58 -7.74 12.37 25.95
N GLU A 59 -7.56 13.14 24.89
CA GLU A 59 -6.65 12.82 23.78
C GLU A 59 -6.88 11.42 23.17
N PRO A 60 -8.09 11.12 22.65
CA PRO A 60 -8.36 9.84 22.02
C PRO A 60 -7.43 9.64 20.81
N VAL A 61 -7.06 8.39 20.55
CA VAL A 61 -6.23 8.01 19.40
C VAL A 61 -6.87 6.85 18.68
N PHE A 62 -7.10 7.02 17.37
CA PHE A 62 -7.46 5.96 16.44
C PHE A 62 -6.26 5.74 15.53
N ALA A 63 -5.89 4.49 15.25
CA ALA A 63 -4.79 4.20 14.36
C ALA A 63 -5.05 2.98 13.48
N MET A 64 -4.45 2.99 12.30
CA MET A 64 -4.40 1.83 11.42
C MET A 64 -3.02 1.66 10.82
N VAL A 65 -2.68 0.41 10.51
CA VAL A 65 -1.52 0.05 9.70
C VAL A 65 -1.95 -0.86 8.56
N GLN A 66 -1.37 -0.65 7.39
CA GLN A 66 -1.46 -1.59 6.29
C GLN A 66 -0.07 -1.86 5.68
N CYS A 67 0.44 -3.07 5.87
CA CYS A 67 1.63 -3.57 5.19
C CYS A 67 1.32 -3.97 3.75
N ARG A 68 2.34 -4.03 2.89
CA ARG A 68 2.21 -4.69 1.58
C ARG A 68 2.11 -6.19 1.76
N LYS A 69 1.12 -6.81 1.12
CA LYS A 69 0.83 -8.25 1.31
C LYS A 69 1.89 -9.19 0.75
N TYR A 70 2.81 -8.68 -0.07
CA TYR A 70 3.96 -9.46 -0.55
C TYR A 70 5.13 -9.52 0.46
N LEU A 71 5.11 -8.74 1.54
CA LEU A 71 6.17 -8.80 2.55
C LEU A 71 6.04 -10.05 3.43
N SER A 72 7.13 -10.49 4.04
CA SER A 72 7.04 -11.45 5.14
C SER A 72 6.41 -10.79 6.38
N THR A 73 5.93 -11.60 7.33
CA THR A 73 5.44 -11.06 8.62
C THR A 73 6.53 -10.26 9.34
N ALA A 74 7.78 -10.73 9.29
CA ALA A 74 8.91 -10.04 9.91
C ALA A 74 9.18 -8.68 9.26
N ASP A 75 9.19 -8.63 7.93
CA ASP A 75 9.42 -7.38 7.17
C ASP A 75 8.26 -6.40 7.34
N CYS A 76 7.01 -6.88 7.42
CA CYS A 76 5.85 -6.06 7.76
C CYS A 76 5.97 -5.42 9.15
N VAL A 77 6.30 -6.22 10.17
CA VAL A 77 6.51 -5.71 11.54
C VAL A 77 7.67 -4.72 11.59
N ALA A 78 8.78 -4.99 10.88
CA ALA A 78 9.92 -4.08 10.81
C ALA A 78 9.57 -2.75 10.12
N CYS A 79 8.79 -2.77 9.03
CA CYS A 79 8.31 -1.53 8.41
C CYS A 79 7.44 -0.73 9.38
N PHE A 80 6.51 -1.39 10.06
CA PHE A 80 5.67 -0.75 11.07
C PHE A 80 6.50 -0.15 12.21
N ASP A 81 7.50 -0.87 12.73
CA ASP A 81 8.36 -0.39 13.81
C ASP A 81 9.13 0.88 13.38
N ILE A 82 9.58 0.95 12.11
CA ILE A 82 10.18 2.17 11.55
C ILE A 82 9.18 3.31 11.46
N ALA A 83 7.96 3.06 10.96
CA ALA A 83 6.92 4.09 10.81
C ALA A 83 6.39 4.60 12.17
N ALA A 84 6.32 3.73 13.17
CA ALA A 84 5.86 4.04 14.52
C ALA A 84 6.89 4.83 15.34
N LYS A 85 8.18 4.73 14.98
CA LYS A 85 9.28 5.37 15.71
C LYS A 85 9.17 6.90 15.62
N PRO A 86 9.20 7.62 16.76
CA PRO A 86 9.11 9.08 16.78
C PRO A 86 10.12 9.79 15.87
N SER A 87 11.37 9.32 15.80
CA SER A 87 12.43 9.92 14.99
C SER A 87 12.20 9.77 13.48
N SER A 88 11.37 8.82 13.06
CA SER A 88 11.02 8.60 11.65
C SER A 88 9.78 9.41 11.25
N ARG A 89 9.14 10.07 12.21
CA ARG A 89 7.97 10.92 11.98
C ARG A 89 8.47 12.35 11.82
N ASN A 90 8.31 12.91 10.63
CA ASN A 90 8.56 14.33 10.36
C ASN A 90 7.44 15.24 10.93
N CYS A 91 6.84 14.83 12.05
CA CYS A 91 5.77 15.53 12.75
C CYS A 91 6.20 15.86 14.17
N SER A 92 5.80 17.04 14.66
CA SER A 92 5.99 17.42 16.06
C SER A 92 5.23 16.45 16.98
N ALA A 93 5.74 16.21 18.20
CA ALA A 93 5.16 15.25 19.14
C ALA A 93 3.77 15.66 19.68
N ASP A 94 3.38 16.92 19.50
CA ASP A 94 2.16 17.54 19.99
C ASP A 94 1.03 17.59 18.94
N VAL A 95 1.16 16.91 17.79
CA VAL A 95 0.09 16.86 16.78
C VAL A 95 -0.92 15.76 17.09
N THR A 96 -2.20 16.00 16.79
CA THR A 96 -3.27 15.02 17.01
C THR A 96 -3.29 13.87 16.01
N GLY A 97 -2.48 13.93 14.95
CA GLY A 97 -2.53 12.94 13.88
C GLY A 97 -1.31 12.95 12.96
N GLY A 98 -1.05 11.82 12.33
CA GLY A 98 0.05 11.61 11.41
C GLY A 98 -0.27 10.54 10.38
N ARG A 99 0.24 10.70 9.17
CA ARG A 99 0.13 9.78 8.03
C ARG A 99 1.53 9.56 7.47
N PHE A 100 1.97 8.31 7.35
CA PHE A 100 3.33 7.98 6.91
C PHE A 100 3.27 6.85 5.90
N TYR A 101 3.65 7.16 4.67
CA TYR A 101 3.62 6.23 3.55
C TYR A 101 5.04 5.78 3.21
N TYR A 102 5.33 4.51 3.47
CA TYR A 102 6.53 3.83 3.00
C TYR A 102 6.18 2.90 1.83
N ASP A 103 7.20 2.44 1.11
CA ASP A 103 7.01 1.40 0.11
C ASP A 103 6.40 0.13 0.75
N GLY A 104 6.87 -0.25 1.96
CA GLY A 104 6.44 -1.47 2.65
C GLY A 104 5.18 -1.37 3.52
N CYS A 105 4.80 -0.18 3.98
CA CYS A 105 3.65 -0.02 4.87
C CYS A 105 3.10 1.41 4.90
N PHE A 106 1.83 1.53 5.29
CA PHE A 106 1.16 2.79 5.56
C PHE A 106 0.70 2.82 7.02
N LEU A 107 1.11 3.82 7.79
CA LEU A 107 0.67 4.08 9.15
C LEU A 107 -0.13 5.39 9.18
N ARG A 108 -1.33 5.36 9.78
CA ARG A 108 -2.14 6.54 10.05
C ARG A 108 -2.65 6.51 11.47
N TYR A 109 -2.56 7.64 12.17
CA TYR A 109 -3.27 7.86 13.42
C TYR A 109 -3.90 9.25 13.44
N GLU A 110 -5.04 9.40 14.10
CA GLU A 110 -5.75 10.68 14.28
C GLU A 110 -6.55 10.68 15.59
N SER A 111 -7.00 11.85 16.03
CA SER A 111 -7.84 12.01 17.22
C SER A 111 -9.33 11.70 17.00
N THR A 112 -9.74 11.46 15.75
CA THR A 112 -11.11 11.09 15.41
C THR A 112 -11.13 9.82 14.57
N ASN A 113 -12.20 9.04 14.67
CA ASN A 113 -12.33 7.83 13.88
C ASN A 113 -12.36 8.15 12.37
N PHE A 114 -11.44 7.52 11.62
CA PHE A 114 -11.27 7.72 10.18
C PHE A 114 -11.33 6.42 9.37
N TYR A 115 -11.67 5.26 9.96
CA TYR A 115 -11.53 3.96 9.29
C TYR A 115 -12.34 3.80 7.99
N ASN A 116 -13.35 4.64 7.80
CA ASN A 116 -14.19 4.71 6.60
C ASN A 116 -13.85 5.93 5.71
N ARG A 117 -12.83 6.73 6.05
CA ARG A 117 -12.42 7.96 5.34
C ARG A 117 -11.14 7.70 4.53
N ASN A 118 -11.34 7.32 3.28
CA ASN A 118 -10.25 6.87 2.39
C ASN A 118 -9.93 7.86 1.25
N GLN A 119 -10.55 9.04 1.22
CA GLN A 119 -10.49 10.00 0.09
C GLN A 119 -9.50 11.16 0.30
N ASP A 120 -8.55 11.04 1.24
CA ASP A 120 -7.66 12.16 1.57
C ASP A 120 -6.43 12.24 0.65
N GLY A 121 -6.52 13.05 -0.41
CA GLY A 121 -5.40 13.40 -1.30
C GLY A 121 -4.78 12.20 -2.04
N HIS A 122 -3.92 12.48 -3.01
CA HIS A 122 -3.14 11.46 -3.71
C HIS A 122 -1.76 12.03 -4.06
N TYR A 123 -0.76 11.15 -4.09
CA TYR A 123 0.62 11.53 -4.40
C TYR A 123 1.22 10.50 -5.35
N GLY A 124 1.50 10.93 -6.58
CA GLY A 124 2.32 10.20 -7.53
C GLY A 124 3.80 10.55 -7.35
N SER A 125 4.68 9.59 -7.50
CA SER A 125 6.15 9.73 -7.52
C SER A 125 6.70 8.90 -8.68
N CYS A 126 7.57 9.49 -9.48
CA CYS A 126 8.23 8.79 -10.58
C CYS A 126 9.72 8.59 -10.25
N GLY A 127 10.32 7.60 -10.87
CA GLY A 127 11.75 7.33 -10.78
C GLY A 127 12.62 8.45 -11.33
N GLU A 128 13.94 8.30 -11.20
CA GLU A 128 14.92 9.24 -11.76
C GLU A 128 15.40 8.80 -13.17
N LYS A 129 15.10 7.56 -13.56
CA LYS A 129 15.58 6.94 -14.80
C LYS A 129 14.66 7.26 -15.98
N ASN A 130 14.85 8.43 -16.58
CA ASN A 130 14.16 8.90 -17.80
C ASN A 130 14.68 8.25 -19.10
N THR A 131 14.88 6.92 -19.10
CA THR A 131 15.54 6.20 -20.22
C THR A 131 14.86 4.89 -20.60
N ALA A 132 13.69 4.59 -20.04
CA ALA A 132 12.96 3.39 -20.41
C ALA A 132 12.48 3.46 -21.86
N SER A 133 12.56 2.34 -22.57
CA SER A 133 12.16 2.25 -23.97
C SER A 133 10.65 2.39 -24.15
N SER A 134 10.21 2.68 -25.37
CA SER A 134 8.78 2.68 -25.70
C SER A 134 8.14 1.29 -25.51
N ALA A 135 8.88 0.20 -25.75
CA ALA A 135 8.40 -1.16 -25.52
C ALA A 135 8.20 -1.46 -24.03
N TYR A 136 9.11 -0.97 -23.18
CA TYR A 136 8.96 -1.04 -21.73
C TYR A 136 7.73 -0.24 -21.28
N GLN A 137 7.56 1.00 -21.74
CA GLN A 137 6.41 1.83 -21.38
C GLN A 137 5.07 1.21 -21.81
N ALA A 138 4.99 0.65 -23.02
CA ALA A 138 3.80 -0.08 -23.46
C ALA A 138 3.50 -1.30 -22.57
N SER A 139 4.54 -1.97 -22.06
CA SER A 139 4.39 -3.09 -21.13
C SER A 139 3.93 -2.63 -19.75
N VAL A 140 4.42 -1.47 -19.26
CA VAL A 140 3.95 -0.83 -18.03
C VAL A 140 2.49 -0.46 -18.12
N GLU A 141 2.08 0.30 -19.15
CA GLU A 141 0.70 0.73 -19.35
C GLU A 141 -0.25 -0.48 -19.38
N SER A 142 0.11 -1.52 -20.13
CA SER A 142 -0.68 -2.73 -20.20
C SER A 142 -0.77 -3.47 -18.85
N LEU A 143 0.35 -3.64 -18.13
CA LEU A 143 0.35 -4.33 -16.83
C LEU A 143 -0.47 -3.57 -15.78
N LEU A 144 -0.34 -2.24 -15.75
CA LEU A 144 -1.08 -1.40 -14.81
C LEU A 144 -2.57 -1.36 -15.13
N SER A 145 -2.95 -1.32 -16.41
CA SER A 145 -4.36 -1.44 -16.83
C SER A 145 -4.95 -2.77 -16.37
N ASP A 146 -4.23 -3.89 -16.53
CA ASP A 146 -4.67 -5.20 -16.09
C ASP A 146 -4.82 -5.26 -14.55
N LEU A 147 -3.86 -4.73 -13.79
CA LEU A 147 -3.90 -4.66 -12.33
C LEU A 147 -5.05 -3.80 -11.81
N GLN A 148 -5.36 -2.69 -12.48
CA GLN A 148 -6.47 -1.80 -12.14
C GLN A 148 -7.82 -2.51 -12.31
N ILE A 149 -7.97 -3.36 -13.32
CA ILE A 149 -9.21 -4.11 -13.59
C ILE A 149 -9.34 -5.35 -12.68
N ALA A 150 -8.23 -6.05 -12.44
CA ALA A 150 -8.22 -7.33 -11.73
C ALA A 150 -8.35 -7.17 -10.21
N SER A 151 -7.59 -6.26 -9.60
CA SER A 151 -7.46 -6.18 -8.14
C SER A 151 -8.79 -5.95 -7.40
N PRO A 152 -9.73 -5.11 -7.88
CA PRO A 152 -11.04 -4.95 -7.23
C PRO A 152 -11.89 -6.25 -7.22
N LYS A 153 -11.55 -7.24 -8.06
CA LYS A 153 -12.23 -8.53 -8.15
C LYS A 153 -11.50 -9.64 -7.38
N MET A 154 -10.33 -9.35 -6.84
CA MET A 154 -9.48 -10.32 -6.15
C MET A 154 -9.72 -10.30 -4.63
N PRO A 155 -9.53 -11.46 -3.96
CA PRO A 155 -9.59 -11.53 -2.50
C PRO A 155 -8.64 -10.52 -1.85
N GLY A 156 -9.19 -9.69 -0.96
CA GLY A 156 -8.41 -8.70 -0.22
C GLY A 156 -7.82 -7.55 -1.05
N PHE A 157 -8.37 -7.31 -2.25
CA PHE A 157 -8.04 -6.17 -3.14
C PHE A 157 -6.54 -5.97 -3.40
N PHE A 158 -5.83 -7.07 -3.64
CA PHE A 158 -4.39 -7.08 -3.81
C PHE A 158 -3.98 -7.97 -4.98
N ALA A 159 -3.03 -7.50 -5.77
CA ALA A 159 -2.37 -8.30 -6.80
C ALA A 159 -0.95 -7.82 -7.03
N THR A 160 -0.03 -8.78 -7.18
CA THR A 160 1.32 -8.60 -7.73
C THR A 160 1.40 -9.36 -9.03
N SER A 161 1.98 -8.76 -10.06
CA SER A 161 2.17 -9.42 -11.35
C SER A 161 3.38 -8.85 -12.08
N LYS A 162 3.85 -9.57 -13.10
CA LYS A 162 5.00 -9.15 -13.91
C LYS A 162 4.75 -9.42 -15.38
N LYS A 163 5.40 -8.64 -16.25
CA LYS A 163 5.26 -8.72 -17.70
C LYS A 163 6.63 -8.64 -18.37
N GLU A 164 6.96 -9.63 -19.18
CA GLU A 164 8.14 -9.60 -20.04
C GLU A 164 7.94 -8.57 -21.16
N VAL A 165 8.99 -7.80 -21.44
CA VAL A 165 8.98 -6.78 -22.48
C VAL A 165 9.33 -7.42 -23.81
N VAL A 166 8.46 -7.25 -24.81
CA VAL A 166 8.65 -7.87 -26.13
C VAL A 166 9.85 -7.24 -26.82
N GLY A 167 10.80 -8.08 -27.25
CA GLY A 167 11.99 -7.64 -27.98
C GLY A 167 13.14 -7.13 -27.10
N GLU A 168 13.00 -7.22 -25.77
CA GLU A 168 14.01 -6.81 -24.79
C GLU A 168 14.20 -7.87 -23.72
N ASN A 169 15.40 -7.92 -23.12
CA ASN A 169 15.64 -8.75 -21.93
C ASN A 169 15.31 -7.98 -20.65
N SER A 170 14.09 -7.45 -20.57
CA SER A 170 13.59 -6.65 -19.45
C SER A 170 12.20 -7.11 -19.01
N VAL A 171 11.88 -6.87 -17.74
CA VAL A 171 10.62 -7.29 -17.11
C VAL A 171 10.07 -6.12 -16.32
N VAL A 172 8.77 -5.86 -16.48
CA VAL A 172 8.03 -4.92 -15.63
C VAL A 172 7.42 -5.68 -14.46
N TYR A 173 7.65 -5.21 -13.23
CA TYR A 173 7.00 -5.69 -12.02
C TYR A 173 5.94 -4.68 -11.58
N GLY A 174 4.77 -5.14 -11.20
CA GLY A 174 3.65 -4.29 -10.81
C GLY A 174 2.91 -4.82 -9.58
N VAL A 175 2.41 -3.90 -8.75
CA VAL A 175 1.53 -4.22 -7.61
C VAL A 175 0.41 -3.20 -7.50
N SER A 176 -0.80 -3.67 -7.24
CA SER A 176 -1.89 -2.83 -6.74
C SER A 176 -2.46 -3.41 -5.44
N GLN A 177 -2.72 -2.53 -4.47
CA GLN A 177 -3.28 -2.90 -3.18
C GLN A 177 -4.25 -1.82 -2.71
N CYS A 178 -5.50 -2.18 -2.42
CA CYS A 178 -6.44 -1.28 -1.75
C CYS A 178 -6.50 -1.55 -0.23
N VAL A 179 -6.97 -0.56 0.53
CA VAL A 179 -7.25 -0.72 1.97
C VAL A 179 -8.38 -1.72 2.16
N GLU A 180 -8.27 -2.61 3.14
CA GLU A 180 -9.20 -3.74 3.28
C GLU A 180 -10.64 -3.32 3.64
N THR A 181 -10.82 -2.11 4.18
CA THR A 181 -12.13 -1.56 4.54
C THR A 181 -12.89 -0.95 3.35
N ILE A 182 -12.26 -0.83 2.17
CA ILE A 182 -12.89 -0.20 1.00
C ILE A 182 -13.87 -1.14 0.30
N SER A 183 -14.84 -0.57 -0.42
CA SER A 183 -15.69 -1.35 -1.31
C SER A 183 -14.96 -1.69 -2.62
N LYS A 184 -15.43 -2.71 -3.34
CA LYS A 184 -14.94 -3.01 -4.70
C LYS A 184 -14.96 -1.78 -5.62
N ALA A 185 -16.06 -1.02 -5.59
CA ALA A 185 -16.17 0.21 -6.38
C ALA A 185 -15.14 1.25 -5.95
N GLY A 186 -14.98 1.49 -4.64
CA GLY A 186 -13.98 2.42 -4.13
C GLY A 186 -12.54 2.00 -4.45
N CYS A 187 -12.25 0.70 -4.46
CA CYS A 187 -10.94 0.20 -4.90
C CYS A 187 -10.70 0.49 -6.40
N GLN A 188 -11.71 0.25 -7.24
CA GLN A 188 -11.65 0.57 -8.67
C GLN A 188 -11.43 2.07 -8.91
N ASP A 189 -12.17 2.93 -8.21
CA ASP A 189 -12.05 4.38 -8.31
C ASP A 189 -10.65 4.83 -7.89
N CYS A 190 -10.15 4.30 -6.77
CA CYS A 190 -8.81 4.62 -6.28
C CYS A 190 -7.71 4.24 -7.26
N LEU A 191 -7.76 3.01 -7.80
CA LEU A 191 -6.77 2.55 -8.77
C LEU A 191 -6.85 3.32 -10.09
N THR A 192 -8.02 3.87 -10.43
CA THR A 192 -8.19 4.74 -11.61
C THR A 192 -7.49 6.07 -11.41
N VAL A 193 -7.62 6.70 -10.24
CA VAL A 193 -6.85 7.91 -9.88
C VAL A 193 -5.35 7.60 -9.86
N ALA A 194 -4.97 6.48 -9.24
CA ALA A 194 -3.57 6.07 -9.14
C ALA A 194 -2.93 5.78 -10.50
N TYR A 195 -3.68 5.21 -11.46
CA TYR A 195 -3.21 5.07 -12.84
C TYR A 195 -2.98 6.43 -13.49
N GLY A 196 -3.90 7.37 -13.32
CA GLY A 196 -3.77 8.75 -13.82
C GLY A 196 -2.52 9.45 -13.29
N ASP A 197 -2.22 9.30 -12.00
CA ASP A 197 -1.00 9.83 -11.39
C ASP A 197 0.28 9.28 -12.05
N LEU A 198 0.26 8.03 -12.49
CA LEU A 198 1.40 7.34 -13.09
C LEU A 198 1.58 7.66 -14.59
N GLN A 199 0.56 8.19 -15.27
CA GLN A 199 0.67 8.57 -16.70
C GLN A 199 1.80 9.57 -16.97
N ARG A 200 2.09 10.44 -15.99
CA ARG A 200 3.20 11.40 -16.07
C ARG A 200 4.56 10.71 -16.08
N CYS A 201 4.69 9.57 -15.40
CA CYS A 201 5.94 8.79 -15.34
C CYS A 201 6.19 8.09 -16.68
N PHE A 202 5.12 7.64 -17.37
CA PHE A 202 5.26 7.03 -18.70
C PHE A 202 5.75 8.06 -19.73
N SER A 203 5.19 9.27 -19.66
CA SER A 203 5.55 10.39 -20.54
C SER A 203 7.00 10.85 -20.34
N ALA A 204 7.53 10.69 -19.12
CA ALA A 204 8.92 10.98 -18.77
C ALA A 204 9.87 9.79 -19.03
N ALA A 205 9.35 8.67 -19.53
CA ALA A 205 10.11 7.44 -19.76
C ALA A 205 10.77 6.89 -18.47
N ASP A 206 10.08 7.01 -17.34
CA ASP A 206 10.56 6.51 -16.05
C ASP A 206 10.41 4.99 -15.93
N ALA A 207 11.47 4.33 -15.46
CA ALA A 207 11.51 2.87 -15.26
C ALA A 207 10.74 2.40 -14.01
N ASP A 208 10.45 3.30 -13.07
CA ASP A 208 9.68 3.04 -11.87
C ASP A 208 8.73 4.19 -11.52
N GLY A 209 7.66 3.87 -10.83
CA GLY A 209 6.68 4.85 -10.40
C GLY A 209 5.75 4.31 -9.33
N ARG A 210 5.26 5.20 -8.47
CA ARG A 210 4.39 4.93 -7.34
C ARG A 210 3.24 5.93 -7.30
N SER A 211 2.03 5.48 -7.02
CA SER A 211 0.94 6.36 -6.58
C SER A 211 0.41 5.84 -5.25
N ILE A 212 0.28 6.77 -4.30
CA ILE A 212 -0.13 6.49 -2.92
C ILE A 212 -1.26 7.41 -2.50
N ASN A 213 -2.23 6.84 -1.80
CA ASN A 213 -3.26 7.57 -1.06
C ASN A 213 -3.80 6.65 0.07
N PRO A 214 -4.71 7.13 0.94
CA PRO A 214 -5.24 6.30 2.01
C PRO A 214 -6.06 5.08 1.55
N ALA A 215 -6.60 5.10 0.34
CA ALA A 215 -7.44 4.07 -0.23
C ALA A 215 -6.65 2.96 -0.96
N CYS A 216 -5.52 3.29 -1.60
CA CYS A 216 -4.73 2.32 -2.36
C CYS A 216 -3.26 2.74 -2.57
N PHE A 217 -2.48 1.73 -2.92
CA PHE A 217 -1.08 1.79 -3.32
C PHE A 217 -0.93 1.15 -4.70
N PHE A 218 -0.25 1.85 -5.61
CA PHE A 218 0.05 1.37 -6.95
C PHE A 218 1.53 1.59 -7.25
N ARG A 219 2.25 0.58 -7.72
CA ARG A 219 3.67 0.71 -8.09
C ARG A 219 4.03 -0.15 -9.29
N TYR A 220 4.92 0.37 -10.13
CA TYR A 220 5.70 -0.42 -11.10
C TYR A 220 7.20 -0.20 -10.94
N SER A 221 8.00 -1.14 -11.42
CA SER A 221 9.47 -1.02 -11.46
C SER A 221 10.09 -2.02 -12.46
N ASP A 222 11.26 -1.66 -12.97
CA ASP A 222 12.16 -2.51 -13.76
C ASP A 222 12.91 -3.52 -12.88
N THR A 223 12.84 -3.33 -11.56
CA THR A 223 13.55 -4.10 -10.54
C THR A 223 12.55 -4.89 -9.70
N PRO A 224 12.79 -6.19 -9.43
CA PRO A 224 11.90 -6.99 -8.60
C PRO A 224 11.82 -6.46 -7.17
N PHE A 225 10.60 -6.36 -6.63
CA PHE A 225 10.34 -5.96 -5.23
C PHE A 225 9.39 -6.91 -4.49
N PHE A 226 9.07 -8.05 -5.11
CA PHE A 226 8.36 -9.19 -4.53
C PHE A 226 8.96 -10.48 -5.10
N ALA A 227 8.73 -11.61 -4.43
CA ALA A 227 9.26 -12.91 -4.85
C ALA A 227 8.49 -13.45 -6.07
N ASP A 228 9.18 -14.15 -6.97
CA ASP A 228 8.55 -14.65 -8.21
C ASP A 228 7.29 -15.50 -7.97
N ASN A 229 7.27 -16.30 -6.90
CA ASN A 229 6.13 -17.14 -6.52
C ASN A 229 4.91 -16.36 -6.01
N GLN A 230 5.01 -15.04 -5.87
CA GLN A 230 3.92 -14.12 -5.55
C GLN A 230 3.30 -13.51 -6.82
N THR A 231 3.76 -13.89 -8.01
CA THR A 231 3.18 -13.44 -9.28
C THR A 231 1.80 -14.07 -9.47
N THR A 232 0.78 -13.25 -9.67
CA THR A 232 -0.60 -13.67 -9.93
C THR A 232 -0.90 -13.66 -11.43
N ASP A 233 -1.56 -14.72 -11.92
CA ASP A 233 -2.19 -14.70 -13.24
C ASP A 233 -3.47 -13.85 -13.19
N LEU A 234 -3.43 -12.67 -13.83
CA LEU A 234 -4.54 -11.73 -13.83
C LEU A 234 -5.66 -12.13 -14.79
N LYS A 235 -5.39 -12.99 -15.80
CA LYS A 235 -6.32 -13.32 -16.89
C LYS A 235 -7.74 -13.71 -16.44
N PRO A 236 -7.94 -14.51 -15.37
CA PRO A 236 -9.28 -14.87 -14.90
C PRO A 236 -10.12 -13.66 -14.48
N PHE A 237 -9.49 -12.57 -14.03
CA PHE A 237 -10.15 -11.40 -13.48
C PHE A 237 -10.36 -10.27 -14.51
N LEU A 238 -9.75 -10.37 -15.70
CA LEU A 238 -9.87 -9.34 -16.74
C LEU A 238 -11.19 -9.40 -17.52
N ARG A 239 -11.88 -10.55 -17.53
CA ARG A 239 -13.15 -10.70 -18.25
C ARG A 239 -14.30 -10.03 -17.48
N ASN A 240 -15.20 -9.35 -18.20
CA ASN A 240 -16.46 -8.86 -17.65
C ASN A 240 -17.50 -9.98 -17.73
N GLY A 241 -17.56 -10.84 -16.71
CA GLY A 241 -18.54 -11.91 -16.59
C GLY A 241 -18.42 -12.65 -15.25
N ASN A 242 -19.55 -13.07 -14.68
CA ASN A 242 -19.63 -13.86 -13.44
C ASN A 242 -18.67 -15.05 -13.50
N LEU A 243 -17.63 -15.05 -12.67
CA LEU A 243 -16.83 -16.24 -12.40
C LEU A 243 -17.70 -17.20 -11.59
N SER A 244 -18.28 -18.20 -12.26
CA SER A 244 -18.70 -19.44 -11.62
C SER A 244 -17.44 -20.17 -11.17
N PHE A 245 -17.13 -20.08 -9.88
CA PHE A 245 -16.13 -20.95 -9.28
C PHE A 245 -16.62 -22.40 -9.41
N PRO A 246 -15.89 -23.33 -10.05
CA PRO A 246 -16.23 -24.73 -9.96
C PRO A 246 -16.10 -25.15 -8.49
N ARG A 247 -17.20 -25.68 -7.92
CA ARG A 247 -17.17 -26.32 -6.59
C ARG A 247 -16.08 -27.37 -6.61
N LEU A 248 -15.10 -27.24 -5.71
CA LEU A 248 -14.23 -28.35 -5.33
C LEU A 248 -15.12 -29.50 -4.86
N LEU A 249 -15.17 -30.58 -5.64
CA LEU A 249 -15.71 -31.85 -5.19
C LEU A 249 -14.71 -32.43 -4.20
N VAL A 250 -15.06 -32.33 -2.92
CA VAL A 250 -14.41 -33.09 -1.85
C VAL A 250 -14.91 -34.53 -1.98
N PHE A 251 -14.05 -35.44 -2.42
CA PHE A 251 -14.30 -36.87 -2.29
C PHE A 251 -13.93 -37.27 -0.85
N TYR A 252 -14.91 -37.80 -0.12
CA TYR A 252 -14.72 -38.52 1.14
C TYR A 252 -14.29 -39.96 0.86
#